data_AF-A0A949GDS2-F1
#
_entry.id   AF-A0A949GDS2-F1
#
_cell.length_a   1.000
_cell.length_b   1.000
_cell.length_c   1.000
_cell.angle_alpha   90.00
_cell.angle_beta   90.00
_cell.angle_gamma   90.00
#
_symmetry.space_group_name_H-M   'P 1'
#
loop_
_entity.id
_entity.type
_entity.pdbx_description
1 polymer ?
#
loop_
_entity_poly.entity_id
_entity_poly.type
_entity_poly.pdbx_seq_one_letter_code
_entity_poly.pdbx_strand_id
1 'polypeptide(L)'
;MMGFFKSLFTKPLLQEAKAIVPAREDAPAIFARLFSSDDGQKVLSYLRASVNARVAGPEASEAVLRYCDGQRALLQTIHGLVEQGRN
;
A
#
# COMPACT_ATOMS: atom_id res chain seq x y z
N MET A 1 -9.81 23.61 -28.39
CA MET A 1 -10.53 22.65 -27.50
C MET A 1 -9.49 21.78 -26.80
N MET A 2 -8.84 22.28 -25.75
CA MET A 2 -7.79 21.57 -25.00
C MET A 2 -7.84 22.07 -23.55
N GLY A 3 -8.47 21.30 -22.66
CA GLY A 3 -8.61 21.74 -21.26
C GLY A 3 -9.05 20.67 -20.25
N PHE A 4 -9.25 19.41 -20.67
CA PHE A 4 -9.91 18.42 -19.81
C PHE A 4 -8.98 17.40 -19.12
N PHE A 5 -7.70 17.31 -19.50
CA PHE A 5 -6.80 16.26 -18.99
C PHE A 5 -5.89 16.67 -17.82
N LYS A 6 -5.80 17.96 -17.47
CA LYS A 6 -4.90 18.44 -16.39
C LYS A 6 -5.46 18.29 -14.96
N SER A 7 -6.73 17.89 -14.81
CA SER A 7 -7.45 17.91 -13.53
C SER A 7 -7.41 16.58 -12.75
N LEU A 8 -6.94 15.48 -13.34
CA LEU A 8 -6.96 14.15 -12.71
C LEU A 8 -5.69 13.83 -11.90
N PHE A 9 -4.62 14.62 -12.04
CA PHE A 9 -3.32 14.39 -11.40
C PHE A 9 -2.95 15.41 -10.31
N THR A 10 -3.84 16.35 -9.98
CA THR A 10 -3.56 17.50 -9.09
C THR A 10 -4.45 17.56 -7.86
N LYS A 11 -5.23 16.51 -7.56
CA LYS A 11 -5.70 16.37 -6.18
C LYS A 11 -4.46 16.05 -5.33
N PRO A 12 -4.06 16.92 -4.39
CA PRO A 12 -3.03 16.54 -3.44
C PRO A 12 -3.49 15.23 -2.80
N LEU A 13 -2.61 14.23 -2.78
CA LEU A 13 -2.78 13.07 -1.93
C LEU A 13 -3.18 13.63 -0.58
N LEU A 14 -4.38 13.27 -0.11
CA LEU A 14 -5.07 13.79 1.07
C LEU A 14 -4.12 14.60 1.95
N GLN A 15 -4.26 15.93 1.92
CA GLN A 15 -3.35 16.83 2.64
C GLN A 15 -3.17 16.30 4.06
N GLU A 16 -1.96 15.78 4.34
CA GLU A 16 -1.71 15.07 5.59
C GLU A 16 -1.98 16.03 6.74
N ALA A 17 -3.04 15.77 7.50
CA ALA A 17 -3.26 16.46 8.76
C ALA A 17 -1.97 16.33 9.58
N LYS A 18 -1.49 17.44 10.15
CA LYS A 18 -0.23 17.56 10.92
C LYS A 18 0.14 16.22 11.57
N ALA A 19 1.15 15.56 10.98
CA ALA A 19 1.27 14.11 10.98
C ALA A 19 1.35 13.49 12.39
N ILE A 20 0.39 12.61 12.69
CA ILE A 20 0.51 11.64 13.79
C ILE A 20 1.38 10.50 13.24
N VAL A 21 2.69 10.72 13.14
CA VAL A 21 3.62 9.66 12.74
C VAL A 21 3.90 8.82 13.99
N PRO A 22 3.54 7.53 14.01
CA PRO A 22 3.89 6.67 15.13
C PRO A 22 5.40 6.48 15.20
N ALA A 23 5.94 6.25 16.39
CA ALA A 23 7.31 5.79 16.52
C ALA A 23 7.46 4.42 15.81
N ARG A 24 8.68 4.08 15.37
CA ARG A 24 8.91 2.85 14.60
C ARG A 24 8.54 1.61 15.41
N GLU A 25 8.81 1.67 16.70
CA GLU A 25 8.51 0.65 17.71
C GLU A 25 7.01 0.45 17.96
N ASP A 26 6.19 1.49 17.74
CA ASP A 26 4.74 1.42 17.95
C ASP A 26 4.01 0.82 16.74
N ALA A 27 4.64 0.88 15.56
CA ALA A 27 4.03 0.48 14.30
C ALA A 27 3.50 -0.97 14.31
N PRO A 28 4.24 -2.00 14.78
CA PRO A 28 3.71 -3.36 14.82
C PRO A 28 2.37 -3.48 15.57
N ALA A 29 2.28 -2.92 16.79
CA ALA A 29 1.07 -2.99 17.61
C ALA A 29 -0.12 -2.25 16.96
N ILE A 30 0.13 -1.10 16.34
CA ILE A 30 -0.89 -0.33 15.62
C ILE A 30 -1.41 -1.12 14.41
N PHE A 31 -0.50 -1.70 13.62
CA PHE A 31 -0.85 -2.48 12.44
C PHE A 31 -1.61 -3.75 12.81
N ALA A 32 -1.14 -4.50 13.81
CA ALA A 32 -1.83 -5.69 14.31
C ALA A 32 -3.26 -5.37 14.78
N ARG A 33 -3.45 -4.29 15.53
CA ARG A 33 -4.77 -3.82 15.98
C ARG A 33 -5.67 -3.37 14.83
N LEU A 34 -5.15 -2.60 13.88
CA LEU A 34 -5.95 -2.14 12.73
C LEU A 34 -6.42 -3.33 11.88
N PHE A 35 -5.49 -4.23 11.58
CA PHE A 35 -5.74 -5.36 10.70
C PHE A 35 -6.39 -6.55 11.40
N SER A 36 -6.64 -6.53 12.71
CA SER A 36 -7.50 -7.53 13.38
C SER A 36 -8.99 -7.26 13.18
N SER A 37 -9.37 -6.07 12.73
CA SER A 37 -10.77 -5.73 12.39
C SER A 37 -11.22 -6.39 11.09
N ASP A 38 -12.53 -6.61 10.95
CA ASP A 38 -13.13 -7.19 9.73
C ASP A 38 -12.77 -6.41 8.47
N ASP A 39 -12.87 -5.08 8.52
CA ASP A 39 -12.53 -4.23 7.39
C ASP A 39 -11.02 -4.20 7.13
N GLY A 40 -10.19 -4.25 8.17
CA GLY A 40 -8.75 -4.44 8.03
C GLY A 40 -8.41 -5.72 7.27
N GLN A 41 -9.06 -6.85 7.61
CA GLN A 41 -8.88 -8.12 6.91
C GLN A 41 -9.32 -8.05 5.44
N LYS A 42 -10.45 -7.39 5.15
CA LYS A 42 -10.89 -7.16 3.77
C LYS A 42 -9.87 -6.34 2.98
N VAL A 43 -9.30 -5.29 3.59
CA VAL A 43 -8.26 -4.46 2.96
C VAL A 43 -7.01 -5.29 2.65
N LEU A 44 -6.52 -6.11 3.58
CA LEU A 44 -5.36 -6.98 3.31
C LEU A 44 -5.64 -7.96 2.16
N SER A 45 -6.84 -8.57 2.16
CA SER A 45 -7.26 -9.47 1.10
C SER A 45 -7.30 -8.77 -0.27
N TYR A 46 -7.89 -7.57 -0.32
CA TYR A 46 -7.95 -6.75 -1.52
C TYR A 46 -6.55 -6.35 -2.03
N LEU A 47 -5.65 -5.91 -1.13
CA LEU A 47 -4.29 -5.53 -1.49
C LEU A 47 -3.52 -6.74 -2.05
N ARG A 48 -3.64 -7.90 -1.42
CA ARG A 48 -3.01 -9.14 -1.88
C ARG A 48 -3.50 -9.54 -3.27
N ALA A 49 -4.81 -9.52 -3.50
CA ALA A 49 -5.36 -9.80 -4.82
C ALA A 49 -4.86 -8.78 -5.86
N SER A 50 -4.90 -7.49 -5.54
CA SER A 50 -4.55 -6.40 -6.46
C SER A 50 -3.07 -6.37 -6.84
N VAL A 51 -2.18 -6.64 -5.88
CA VAL A 51 -0.72 -6.64 -6.10
C VAL A 51 -0.28 -7.91 -6.82
N ASN A 52 -0.87 -9.07 -6.49
CA ASN A 52 -0.48 -10.34 -7.10
C ASN A 52 -1.14 -10.60 -8.46
N ALA A 53 -2.31 -10.03 -8.74
CA ALA A 53 -2.96 -10.14 -10.05
C ALA A 53 -2.20 -9.41 -11.17
N ARG A 54 -1.26 -8.53 -10.83
CA ARG A 54 -0.42 -7.82 -11.81
C ARG A 54 0.69 -8.73 -12.30
N VAL A 55 0.43 -9.36 -13.44
CA VAL A 55 1.43 -10.10 -14.20
C VAL A 55 1.96 -9.19 -15.31
N ALA A 56 3.28 -9.01 -15.34
CA ALA A 56 3.94 -8.29 -16.40
C ALA A 56 4.15 -9.22 -17.59
N GLY A 57 3.87 -8.75 -18.80
CA GLY A 57 4.17 -9.49 -20.03
C GLY A 57 5.68 -9.58 -20.29
N PRO A 58 6.12 -10.44 -21.23
CA PRO A 58 7.54 -10.63 -21.55
C PRO A 58 8.23 -9.34 -22.02
N GLU A 59 7.49 -8.45 -22.68
CA GLU A 59 7.99 -7.16 -23.18
C GLU A 59 7.89 -6.02 -22.16
N ALA A 60 7.57 -6.33 -20.89
CA ALA A 60 7.47 -5.30 -19.86
C ALA A 60 8.84 -4.66 -19.60
N SER A 61 8.87 -3.34 -19.53
CA SER A 61 10.10 -2.62 -19.20
C SER A 61 10.54 -2.90 -17.76
N GLU A 62 11.84 -2.81 -17.51
CA GLU A 62 12.40 -2.98 -16.16
C GLU A 62 11.76 -2.04 -15.12
N ALA A 63 11.39 -0.82 -15.54
CA ALA A 63 10.75 0.14 -14.66
C ALA A 63 9.40 -0.37 -14.13
N VAL A 64 8.62 -1.05 -14.99
CA VAL A 64 7.34 -1.67 -14.61
C VAL A 64 7.59 -2.83 -13.64
N LEU A 65 8.59 -3.67 -13.93
CA LEU A 65 8.96 -4.80 -13.06
C LEU A 65 9.35 -4.31 -11.66
N ARG A 66 10.26 -3.33 -11.59
CA ARG A 66 10.70 -2.71 -10.33
C ARG A 66 9.56 -2.08 -9.55
N TYR A 67 8.61 -1.44 -10.23
CA TYR A 67 7.42 -0.90 -9.59
C TYR A 67 6.54 -2.00 -8.98
N CYS A 68 6.28 -3.08 -9.71
CA CYS A 68 5.53 -4.22 -9.20
C CYS A 68 6.23 -4.87 -7.99
N ASP A 69 7.55 -5.03 -8.05
CA ASP A 69 8.33 -5.58 -6.94
C ASP A 69 8.33 -4.68 -5.72
N GLY A 70 8.41 -3.36 -5.91
CA GLY A 70 8.25 -2.39 -4.83
C GLY A 70 6.89 -2.50 -4.13
N GLN A 71 5.81 -2.73 -4.89
CA GLN A 71 4.48 -2.96 -4.29
C GLN A 71 4.40 -4.28 -3.51
N ARG A 72 5.02 -5.35 -4.03
CA ARG A 72 5.10 -6.63 -3.31
C ARG A 72 5.90 -6.50 -2.03
N ALA A 73 7.04 -5.82 -2.08
CA ALA A 73 7.87 -5.54 -0.91
C ALA A 73 7.09 -4.78 0.17
N LEU A 74 6.34 -3.73 -0.22
CA LEU A 74 5.49 -2.97 0.70
C LEU A 74 4.42 -3.86 1.36
N LEU A 75 3.73 -4.71 0.58
CA LEU A 75 2.74 -5.64 1.13
C LEU A 75 3.37 -6.62 2.13
N GLN A 76 4.58 -7.11 1.85
CA GLN A 76 5.33 -7.96 2.78
C GLN A 76 5.74 -7.21 4.05
N THR A 77 6.14 -5.94 3.94
CA THR A 77 6.41 -5.09 5.11
C THR A 77 5.18 -4.94 6.00
N ILE A 78 4.00 -4.68 5.42
CA ILE A 78 2.74 -4.60 6.16
C ILE A 78 2.46 -5.92 6.88
N HIS A 79 2.61 -7.06 6.19
CA HIS A 79 2.45 -8.37 6.79
C HIS A 79 3.42 -8.61 7.95
N GLY A 80 4.70 -8.28 7.77
CA GLY A 80 5.71 -8.39 8.82
C GLY A 80 5.35 -7.58 10.07
N LEU A 81 4.90 -6.33 9.91
CA LEU A 81 4.46 -5.50 11.04
C LEU A 81 3.23 -6.10 11.75
N VAL A 82 2.26 -6.62 11.00
CA VAL A 82 1.07 -7.25 11.57
C VAL A 82 1.43 -8.49 12.38
N GLU A 83 2.28 -9.37 11.86
CA GLU A 83 2.69 -10.58 12.60
C GLU A 83 3.55 -10.22 13.81
N GLN A 84 4.46 -9.25 13.69
CA GLN A 84 5.27 -8.77 14.81
C GLN A 84 4.41 -8.22 15.97
N GLY A 85 3.33 -7.51 15.68
CA GLY A 85 2.45 -6.94 16.72
C GLY A 85 1.43 -7.92 17.30
N ARG A 86 1.36 -9.16 16.80
CA ARG A 86 0.51 -10.22 17.36
C ARG A 86 1.24 -11.08 18.40
N ASN A 87 2.56 -11.12 18.34
CA ASN A 87 3.43 -11.80 19.29
C ASN A 87 3.70 -10.92 20.51
#